data_AF-A0A8E2FAL8-F1
#
_entry.id   AF-A0A8E2FAL8-F1
#
_cell.length_a   1.000
_cell.length_b   1.000
_cell.length_c   1.000
_cell.angle_alpha   90.00
_cell.angle_beta   90.00
_cell.angle_gamma   90.00
#
_symmetry.space_group_name_H-M   'P 1'
#
loop_
_entity.id
_entity.type
_entity.pdbx_description
1 polymer ?
#
loop_
_entity_poly.entity_id
_entity_poly.type
_entity_poly.pdbx_seq_one_letter_code
_entity_poly.pdbx_strand_id
1 'polypeptide(L)'
;MQGNLAINHLFATLEEHSISISKDNVLPIFINPKTKENAIAWIDEYLDPSTLLSKEELDLYCKISKKSTTHLIEGEDTEIRPHQDNDLSAAIAALQSSTAAIEKQYQVLEIQKEALLSLKALNKPNLSVEHMRNDRRRHEVQEKGRLDIAAEEVWTSVTEQLTAVQQDVKSEVSSLQAFTIERLSSDDQMLAALPKITSNIGTNPEIICETKSSDEWCRAIISFRSADIKAKVESTYQLNLLSRADSDLATGSREELLAEKKELQGELETLYAEIASVAQMVVEHDLREPLLRTKMRSEDQRKEAQWAWLTYVLSTLQFMTNRLDAIGALAQELNSFQKALTEINSTVSSETMDSVSESQPVPTKRVSASFKSLISPPFRARPVEKAQLPMVVQDILRHAGLSTHYESVEGMQGALATASLERDVRLQYHRSATTSSIDQSLAEAIGRTNNETQAVSNALFSNTVYKHIHFNSKPLELRISDLDAAIREIGDGIMNVDSEQLPVDEAKVTEFIGKWSYDWPDA
;
A
#
# COMPACT_ATOMS: atom_id res chain seq x y z
N MET A 1 -15.99 -67.77 -24.52
CA MET A 1 -15.26 -69.05 -24.72
C MET A 1 -13.92 -69.11 -23.98
N GLN A 2 -13.25 -67.99 -23.70
CA GLN A 2 -11.95 -67.96 -22.99
C GLN A 2 -11.95 -68.59 -21.58
N GLY A 3 -13.04 -68.42 -20.81
CA GLY A 3 -13.11 -68.97 -19.45
C GLY A 3 -12.98 -70.49 -19.35
N ASN A 4 -13.48 -71.27 -20.32
CA ASN A 4 -13.34 -72.73 -20.29
C ASN A 4 -11.92 -73.18 -20.66
N LEU A 5 -11.20 -72.38 -21.44
CA LEU A 5 -9.84 -72.66 -21.89
C LEU A 5 -8.84 -72.41 -20.74
N ALA A 6 -9.04 -71.33 -19.97
CA ALA A 6 -8.26 -71.04 -18.76
C ALA A 6 -8.48 -72.08 -17.63
N ILE A 7 -9.71 -72.59 -17.46
CA ILE A 7 -9.99 -73.66 -16.50
C ILE A 7 -9.30 -74.96 -16.89
N ASN A 8 -9.33 -75.32 -18.19
CA ASN A 8 -8.66 -76.51 -18.69
C ASN A 8 -7.13 -76.38 -18.62
N HIS A 9 -6.59 -75.19 -18.86
CA HIS A 9 -5.17 -74.88 -18.69
C HIS A 9 -4.73 -75.07 -17.23
N LEU A 10 -5.47 -74.52 -16.28
CA LEU A 10 -5.23 -74.69 -14.85
C LEU A 10 -5.24 -76.16 -14.41
N PHE A 11 -6.20 -76.96 -14.90
CA PHE A 11 -6.26 -78.38 -14.53
C PHE A 11 -5.15 -79.20 -15.19
N ALA A 12 -4.78 -78.90 -16.44
CA ALA A 12 -3.68 -79.59 -17.13
C ALA A 12 -2.34 -79.35 -16.45
N THR A 13 -2.04 -78.11 -16.05
CA THR A 13 -0.80 -77.75 -15.35
C THR A 13 -0.76 -78.33 -13.92
N LEU A 14 -1.87 -78.36 -13.19
CA LEU A 14 -1.92 -78.94 -11.84
C LEU A 14 -1.78 -80.47 -11.85
N GLU A 15 -2.33 -81.13 -12.86
CA GLU A 15 -2.17 -82.57 -13.07
C GLU A 15 -0.73 -82.92 -13.49
N GLU A 16 -0.11 -82.07 -14.33
CA GLU A 16 1.29 -82.21 -14.72
C GLU A 16 2.24 -82.15 -13.52
N HIS A 17 1.94 -81.36 -12.48
CA HIS A 17 2.77 -81.24 -11.28
C HIS A 17 2.31 -82.10 -10.06
N SER A 18 1.39 -83.05 -10.26
CA SER A 18 0.93 -84.01 -9.22
C SER A 18 0.27 -83.37 -7.99
N ILE A 19 -0.46 -82.25 -8.16
CA ILE A 19 -1.14 -81.56 -7.06
C ILE A 19 -2.65 -81.85 -7.13
N SER A 20 -3.16 -82.65 -6.20
CA SER A 20 -4.56 -83.10 -6.19
C SER A 20 -5.51 -82.07 -5.56
N ILE A 21 -6.12 -81.19 -6.37
CA ILE A 21 -7.17 -80.25 -5.91
C ILE A 21 -8.55 -80.70 -6.44
N SER A 22 -9.57 -80.68 -5.56
CA SER A 22 -10.93 -81.11 -5.90
C SER A 22 -11.63 -80.12 -6.84
N LYS A 23 -12.16 -80.63 -7.96
CA LYS A 23 -12.79 -79.84 -9.05
C LYS A 23 -13.99 -79.01 -8.58
N ASP A 24 -14.66 -79.43 -7.51
CA ASP A 24 -15.84 -78.75 -6.97
C ASP A 24 -15.54 -77.40 -6.30
N ASN A 25 -14.28 -77.14 -5.90
CA ASN A 25 -13.91 -75.88 -5.24
C ASN A 25 -13.55 -74.75 -6.22
N VAL A 26 -13.19 -75.09 -7.47
CA VAL A 26 -12.66 -74.14 -8.46
C VAL A 26 -13.75 -73.68 -9.44
N LEU A 27 -14.70 -74.56 -9.75
CA LEU A 27 -15.84 -74.25 -10.63
C LEU A 27 -16.70 -73.03 -10.20
N PRO A 28 -16.97 -72.78 -8.89
CA PRO A 28 -17.78 -71.63 -8.48
C PRO A 28 -17.14 -70.28 -8.82
N ILE A 29 -15.80 -70.22 -8.87
CA ILE A 29 -15.00 -69.00 -9.08
C ILE A 29 -15.10 -68.52 -10.53
N PHE A 30 -15.26 -69.44 -11.48
CA PHE A 30 -15.36 -69.14 -12.91
C PHE A 30 -16.78 -68.93 -13.43
N ILE A 31 -17.80 -69.22 -12.61
CA ILE A 31 -19.21 -68.99 -12.94
C ILE A 31 -19.59 -67.51 -12.68
N ASN A 32 -18.93 -66.83 -11.72
CA ASN A 32 -19.19 -65.42 -11.41
C ASN A 32 -18.43 -64.47 -12.37
N PRO A 33 -19.10 -63.61 -13.16
CA PRO A 33 -18.46 -62.79 -14.20
C PRO A 33 -17.45 -61.77 -13.65
N LYS A 34 -17.63 -61.26 -12.41
CA LYS A 34 -16.70 -60.31 -11.80
C LYS A 34 -15.40 -60.95 -11.31
N THR A 35 -15.47 -62.20 -10.88
CA THR A 35 -14.30 -62.95 -10.37
C THR A 35 -13.58 -63.68 -11.51
N LYS A 36 -14.29 -63.96 -12.59
CA LYS A 36 -13.79 -64.66 -13.78
C LYS A 36 -12.67 -63.90 -14.49
N GLU A 37 -12.80 -62.60 -14.70
CA GLU A 37 -11.73 -61.81 -15.35
C GLU A 37 -10.48 -61.73 -14.47
N ASN A 38 -10.64 -61.55 -13.16
CA ASN A 38 -9.51 -61.56 -12.23
C ASN A 38 -8.84 -62.93 -12.11
N ALA A 39 -9.61 -64.02 -12.16
CA ALA A 39 -9.06 -65.37 -12.11
C ALA A 39 -8.34 -65.76 -13.40
N ILE A 40 -8.82 -65.30 -14.56
CA ILE A 40 -8.14 -65.49 -15.85
C ILE A 40 -6.84 -64.66 -15.89
N ALA A 41 -6.88 -63.40 -15.46
CA ALA A 41 -5.69 -62.55 -15.38
C ALA A 41 -4.65 -63.13 -14.41
N TRP A 42 -5.07 -63.68 -13.27
CA TRP A 42 -4.18 -64.34 -12.32
C TRP A 42 -3.59 -65.65 -12.87
N ILE A 43 -4.35 -66.45 -13.62
CA ILE A 43 -3.81 -67.66 -14.25
C ILE A 43 -2.77 -67.30 -15.30
N ASP A 44 -3.05 -66.30 -16.13
CA ASP A 44 -2.12 -65.86 -17.19
C ASP A 44 -0.86 -65.18 -16.63
N GLU A 45 -0.95 -64.53 -15.45
CA GLU A 45 0.18 -63.84 -14.81
C GLU A 45 1.07 -64.77 -13.98
N TYR A 46 0.51 -65.82 -13.36
CA TYR A 46 1.23 -66.66 -12.39
C TYR A 46 1.50 -68.10 -12.84
N LEU A 47 0.73 -68.65 -13.80
CA LEU A 47 0.93 -70.00 -14.35
C LEU A 47 1.47 -69.94 -15.78
N ASP A 48 2.72 -69.49 -15.95
CA ASP A 48 3.44 -69.48 -17.23
C ASP A 48 4.59 -70.53 -17.18
N PRO A 49 5.00 -71.17 -18.29
CA PRO A 49 6.06 -72.20 -18.28
C PRO A 49 7.41 -71.71 -17.76
N SER A 50 7.64 -70.39 -17.70
CA SER A 50 8.84 -69.79 -17.11
C SER A 50 8.78 -69.65 -15.58
N THR A 51 7.62 -69.75 -14.95
CA THR A 51 7.45 -69.66 -13.49
C THR A 51 7.33 -71.02 -12.81
N LEU A 52 7.16 -72.11 -13.58
CA LEU A 52 7.03 -73.48 -13.08
C LEU A 52 8.24 -74.34 -13.47
N LEU A 53 8.81 -75.05 -12.50
CA LEU A 53 9.98 -75.93 -12.72
C LEU A 53 9.55 -77.21 -13.46
N SER A 54 10.17 -77.52 -14.59
CA SER A 54 9.87 -78.75 -15.35
C SER A 54 10.27 -80.00 -14.55
N LYS A 55 9.59 -81.14 -14.77
CA LYS A 55 9.94 -82.42 -14.12
C LYS A 55 11.39 -82.83 -14.36
N GLU A 56 11.92 -82.52 -15.54
CA GLU A 56 13.32 -82.80 -15.90
C GLU A 56 14.28 -81.91 -15.11
N GLU A 57 13.91 -80.64 -14.88
CA GLU A 57 14.70 -79.68 -14.11
C GLU A 57 14.67 -80.00 -12.61
N LEU A 58 13.53 -80.44 -12.08
CA LEU A 58 13.41 -80.91 -10.70
C LEU A 58 14.25 -82.18 -10.46
N ASP A 59 14.26 -83.11 -11.42
CA ASP A 59 15.06 -84.33 -11.36
C ASP A 59 16.57 -84.04 -11.55
N LEU A 60 16.91 -83.07 -12.40
CA LEU A 60 18.28 -82.53 -12.53
C LEU A 60 18.76 -81.88 -11.24
N TYR A 61 17.92 -81.05 -10.61
CA TYR A 61 18.24 -80.40 -9.33
C TYR A 61 18.43 -81.45 -8.22
N CYS A 62 17.59 -82.49 -8.19
CA CYS A 62 17.76 -83.62 -7.28
C CYS A 62 19.01 -84.47 -7.57
N LYS A 63 19.39 -84.65 -8.84
CA LYS A 63 20.60 -85.38 -9.24
C LYS A 63 21.88 -84.59 -8.97
N ILE A 64 21.87 -83.28 -9.16
CA ILE A 64 23.00 -82.39 -8.86
C ILE A 64 23.18 -82.28 -7.34
N SER A 65 22.10 -82.11 -6.58
CA SER A 65 22.12 -82.13 -5.11
C SER A 65 22.72 -83.44 -4.55
N LYS A 66 22.45 -84.58 -5.18
CA LYS A 66 23.00 -85.90 -4.79
C LYS A 66 24.42 -86.18 -5.30
N LYS A 67 24.91 -85.45 -6.31
CA LYS A 67 26.26 -85.62 -6.91
C LYS A 67 27.27 -84.53 -6.52
N SER A 68 26.84 -83.49 -5.80
CA SER A 68 27.65 -82.30 -5.51
C SER A 68 28.70 -82.45 -4.39
N THR A 69 28.87 -83.62 -3.77
CA THR A 69 29.74 -83.72 -2.58
C THR A 69 31.09 -84.42 -2.79
N THR A 70 31.41 -85.04 -3.93
CA THR A 70 32.63 -85.91 -3.96
C THR A 70 33.46 -86.01 -5.24
N HIS A 71 33.27 -85.22 -6.31
CA HIS A 71 34.12 -85.39 -7.51
C HIS A 71 34.42 -84.11 -8.27
N LEU A 72 35.42 -83.35 -7.84
CA LEU A 72 36.32 -82.62 -8.74
C LEU A 72 37.65 -82.48 -7.99
N ILE A 73 38.75 -82.93 -8.61
CA ILE A 73 40.12 -83.10 -8.09
C ILE A 73 40.37 -84.49 -7.47
N GLU A 74 40.17 -85.53 -8.26
CA GLU A 74 41.05 -86.71 -8.22
C GLU A 74 41.26 -87.13 -9.68
N GLY A 75 42.49 -86.98 -10.15
CA GLY A 75 42.91 -87.36 -11.48
C GLY A 75 42.78 -88.87 -11.64
N GLU A 76 42.00 -89.28 -12.62
CA GLU A 76 41.86 -90.68 -12.99
C GLU A 76 43.17 -91.12 -13.67
N ASP A 77 43.98 -91.87 -12.92
CA ASP A 77 45.11 -92.64 -13.44
C ASP A 77 44.58 -93.60 -14.51
N THR A 78 44.70 -93.19 -15.77
CA THR A 78 44.48 -94.07 -16.91
C THR A 78 45.83 -94.58 -17.41
N GLU A 79 45.96 -95.89 -17.34
CA GLU A 79 47.10 -96.67 -17.81
C GLU A 79 47.56 -96.21 -19.20
N ILE A 80 48.85 -95.87 -19.31
CA ILE A 80 49.49 -95.41 -20.55
C ILE A 80 49.47 -96.57 -21.56
N ARG A 81 48.47 -96.57 -22.45
CA ARG A 81 48.53 -97.30 -23.73
C ARG A 81 49.45 -96.54 -24.69
N PRO A 82 50.28 -97.22 -25.49
CA PRO A 82 51.01 -96.57 -26.58
C PRO A 82 50.00 -95.97 -27.57
N HIS A 83 50.07 -94.66 -27.76
CA HIS A 83 49.18 -93.89 -28.64
C HIS A 83 49.22 -94.47 -30.06
N GLN A 84 48.04 -94.73 -30.62
CA GLN A 84 47.89 -95.14 -32.02
C GLN A 84 48.06 -93.90 -32.91
N ASP A 85 48.66 -94.02 -34.10
CA ASP A 85 48.88 -92.87 -35.02
C ASP A 85 47.59 -92.11 -35.35
N ASN A 86 46.44 -92.80 -35.32
CA ASN A 86 45.13 -92.16 -35.48
C ASN A 86 44.78 -91.22 -34.32
N ASP A 87 45.13 -91.57 -33.08
CA ASP A 87 44.91 -90.73 -31.89
C ASP A 87 45.82 -89.51 -31.92
N LEU A 88 47.05 -89.66 -32.40
CA LEU A 88 47.96 -88.53 -32.65
C LEU A 88 47.39 -87.60 -33.72
N SER A 89 46.87 -88.15 -34.82
CA SER A 89 46.24 -87.34 -35.87
C SER A 89 44.98 -86.60 -35.39
N ALA A 90 44.16 -87.26 -34.56
CA ALA A 90 42.97 -86.67 -33.96
C ALA A 90 43.33 -85.59 -32.93
N ALA A 91 44.37 -85.83 -32.12
CA ALA A 91 44.90 -84.84 -31.17
C ALA A 91 45.49 -83.63 -31.90
N ILE A 92 46.19 -83.81 -33.02
CA ILE A 92 46.70 -82.71 -33.84
C ILE A 92 45.56 -81.92 -34.47
N ALA A 93 44.53 -82.59 -35.02
CA ALA A 93 43.36 -81.92 -35.57
C ALA A 93 42.56 -81.16 -34.49
N ALA A 94 42.41 -81.74 -33.30
CA ALA A 94 41.78 -81.09 -32.16
C ALA A 94 42.60 -79.89 -31.66
N LEU A 95 43.93 -80.02 -31.60
CA LEU A 95 44.84 -78.93 -31.25
C LEU A 95 44.74 -77.80 -32.27
N GLN A 96 44.78 -78.10 -33.57
CA GLN A 96 44.64 -77.11 -34.64
C GLN A 96 43.27 -76.41 -34.60
N SER A 97 42.19 -77.16 -34.36
CA SER A 97 40.86 -76.59 -34.18
C SER A 97 40.79 -75.69 -32.94
N SER A 98 41.46 -76.07 -31.85
CA SER A 98 41.55 -75.29 -30.62
C SER A 98 42.38 -74.02 -30.84
N THR A 99 43.53 -74.11 -31.50
CA THR A 99 44.36 -72.95 -31.87
C THR A 99 43.61 -71.99 -32.78
N ALA A 100 42.88 -72.49 -33.78
CA ALA A 100 42.03 -71.67 -34.64
C ALA A 100 40.86 -71.01 -33.89
N ALA A 101 40.30 -71.69 -32.88
CA ALA A 101 39.29 -71.10 -32.01
C ALA A 101 39.87 -70.00 -31.10
N ILE A 102 41.07 -70.21 -30.56
CA ILE A 102 41.80 -69.23 -29.74
C ILE A 102 42.18 -68.01 -30.57
N GLU A 103 42.66 -68.18 -31.81
CA GLU A 103 42.96 -67.06 -32.70
C GLU A 103 41.71 -66.23 -33.02
N LYS A 104 40.55 -66.86 -33.25
CA LYS A 104 39.28 -66.15 -33.41
C LYS A 104 38.89 -65.39 -32.15
N GLN A 105 39.05 -65.98 -30.97
CA GLN A 105 38.79 -65.30 -29.70
C GLN A 105 39.75 -64.12 -29.49
N TYR A 106 41.02 -64.26 -29.86
CA TYR A 106 42.01 -63.19 -29.80
C TYR A 106 41.64 -62.02 -30.70
N GLN A 107 41.19 -62.28 -31.93
CA GLN A 107 40.71 -61.24 -32.85
C GLN A 107 39.49 -60.51 -32.30
N VAL A 108 38.53 -61.23 -31.71
CA VAL A 108 37.36 -60.61 -31.06
C VAL A 108 37.77 -59.74 -29.88
N LEU A 109 38.71 -60.19 -29.05
CA LEU A 109 39.22 -59.42 -27.93
C LEU A 109 39.97 -58.16 -28.38
N GLU A 110 40.73 -58.22 -29.47
CA GLU A 110 41.42 -57.03 -29.99
C GLU A 110 40.42 -56.01 -30.54
N ILE A 111 39.35 -56.46 -31.22
CA ILE A 111 38.25 -55.58 -31.65
C ILE A 111 37.53 -54.96 -30.44
N GLN A 112 37.26 -55.75 -29.40
CA GLN A 112 36.64 -55.24 -28.17
C GLN A 112 37.54 -54.23 -27.44
N LYS A 113 38.85 -54.48 -27.39
CA LYS A 113 39.84 -53.57 -26.84
C LYS A 113 39.91 -52.27 -27.62
N GLU A 114 39.90 -52.32 -28.95
CA GLU A 114 39.85 -51.13 -29.81
C GLU A 114 38.55 -50.34 -29.60
N ALA A 115 37.41 -51.02 -29.49
CA ALA A 115 36.12 -50.41 -29.16
C ALA A 115 36.12 -49.75 -27.77
N LEU A 116 36.74 -50.36 -26.77
CA LEU A 116 36.88 -49.76 -25.44
C LEU A 116 37.82 -48.55 -25.45
N LEU A 117 38.91 -48.60 -26.22
CA LEU A 117 39.81 -47.47 -26.37
C LEU A 117 39.14 -46.30 -27.10
N SER A 118 38.33 -46.56 -28.12
CA SER A 118 37.56 -45.52 -28.81
C SER A 118 36.47 -44.92 -27.93
N LEU A 119 35.74 -45.73 -27.15
CA LEU A 119 34.80 -45.26 -26.14
C LEU A 119 35.49 -44.42 -25.05
N LYS A 120 36.67 -44.83 -24.60
CA LYS A 120 37.48 -44.06 -23.63
C LYS A 120 37.96 -42.73 -24.20
N ALA A 121 38.25 -42.66 -25.51
CA ALA A 121 38.61 -41.42 -26.18
C ALA A 121 37.43 -40.46 -26.29
N LEU A 122 36.21 -40.98 -26.56
CA LEU A 122 34.96 -40.22 -26.60
C LEU A 122 34.51 -39.75 -25.21
N ASN A 123 34.78 -40.54 -24.17
CA ASN A 123 34.41 -40.26 -22.78
C ASN A 123 35.46 -39.43 -22.01
N LYS A 124 36.39 -38.75 -22.72
CA LYS A 124 37.22 -37.74 -22.06
C LYS A 124 36.33 -36.55 -21.71
N PRO A 125 36.08 -36.24 -20.42
CA PRO A 125 35.31 -35.08 -20.06
C PRO A 125 35.96 -33.87 -20.70
N ASN A 126 35.18 -33.05 -21.39
CA ASN A 126 35.67 -31.84 -22.00
C ASN A 126 36.05 -30.85 -20.88
N LEU A 127 37.29 -30.95 -20.40
CA LEU A 127 37.81 -30.14 -19.29
C LEU A 127 37.63 -28.65 -19.56
N SER A 128 37.65 -28.21 -20.83
CA SER A 128 37.37 -26.82 -21.19
C SER A 128 35.93 -26.40 -20.86
N VAL A 129 34.93 -27.27 -21.11
CA VAL A 129 33.52 -27.00 -20.78
C VAL A 129 33.30 -26.99 -19.27
N GLU A 130 33.95 -27.90 -18.53
CA GLU A 130 33.91 -27.90 -17.06
C GLU A 130 34.56 -26.66 -16.46
N HIS A 131 35.75 -26.25 -16.95
CA HIS A 131 36.41 -25.02 -16.52
C HIS A 131 35.54 -23.79 -16.80
N MET A 132 34.99 -23.65 -18.01
CA MET A 132 34.07 -22.56 -18.32
C MET A 132 32.83 -22.56 -17.41
N ARG A 133 32.30 -23.73 -17.05
CA ARG A 133 31.15 -23.85 -16.14
C ARG A 133 31.52 -23.48 -14.70
N ASN A 134 32.74 -23.77 -14.25
CA ASN A 134 33.21 -23.40 -12.92
C ASN A 134 33.49 -21.88 -12.84
N ASP A 135 34.16 -21.31 -13.84
CA ASP A 135 34.43 -19.87 -13.92
C ASP A 135 33.12 -19.06 -13.96
N ARG A 136 32.16 -19.53 -14.78
CA ARG A 136 30.77 -19.09 -14.82
C ARG A 136 30.17 -19.06 -13.40
N ARG A 137 30.24 -20.13 -12.61
CA ARG A 137 29.71 -20.18 -11.23
C ARG A 137 30.45 -19.24 -10.28
N ARG A 138 31.77 -19.16 -10.37
CA ARG A 138 32.58 -18.25 -9.53
C ARG A 138 32.17 -16.80 -9.74
N HIS A 139 32.02 -16.37 -11.00
CA HIS A 139 31.51 -15.04 -11.32
C HIS A 139 30.09 -14.83 -10.77
N GLU A 140 29.21 -15.81 -10.91
CA GLU A 140 27.84 -15.75 -10.36
C GLU A 140 27.83 -15.53 -8.85
N VAL A 141 28.67 -16.26 -8.11
CA VAL A 141 28.79 -16.14 -6.66
C VAL A 141 29.38 -14.79 -6.26
N GLN A 142 30.39 -14.31 -6.99
CA GLN A 142 30.98 -12.99 -6.74
C GLN A 142 29.97 -11.86 -7.01
N GLU A 143 29.22 -11.93 -8.11
CA GLU A 143 28.18 -10.95 -8.42
C GLU A 143 27.04 -11.02 -7.40
N LYS A 144 26.61 -12.21 -6.97
CA LYS A 144 25.65 -12.35 -5.88
C LYS A 144 26.15 -11.72 -4.59
N GLY A 145 27.39 -12.00 -4.17
CA GLY A 145 27.97 -11.38 -2.99
C GLY A 145 28.10 -9.86 -3.10
N ARG A 146 28.38 -9.34 -4.30
CA ARG A 146 28.41 -7.89 -4.55
C ARG A 146 27.01 -7.26 -4.46
N LEU A 147 26.00 -7.92 -5.02
CA LEU A 147 24.61 -7.47 -4.94
C LEU A 147 24.08 -7.51 -3.52
N ASP A 148 24.46 -8.53 -2.74
CA ASP A 148 24.08 -8.68 -1.33
C ASP A 148 24.68 -7.55 -0.48
N ILE A 149 25.98 -7.24 -0.67
CA ILE A 149 26.62 -6.09 -0.01
C ILE A 149 25.95 -4.77 -0.43
N ALA A 150 25.65 -4.59 -1.71
CA ALA A 150 24.99 -3.37 -2.19
C ALA A 150 23.55 -3.24 -1.64
N ALA A 151 22.83 -4.36 -1.49
CA ALA A 151 21.50 -4.38 -0.88
C ALA A 151 21.57 -3.98 0.60
N GLU A 152 22.54 -4.54 1.35
CA GLU A 152 22.76 -4.19 2.76
C GLU A 152 23.21 -2.72 2.92
N GLU A 153 24.03 -2.19 2.00
CA GLU A 153 24.42 -0.78 2.00
C GLU A 153 23.22 0.16 1.77
N VAL A 154 22.35 -0.18 0.80
CA VAL A 154 21.11 0.58 0.58
C VAL A 154 20.19 0.48 1.79
N TRP A 155 20.08 -0.72 2.38
CA TRP A 155 19.26 -0.96 3.56
C TRP A 155 19.72 -0.13 4.77
N THR A 156 21.01 -0.20 5.08
CA THR A 156 21.62 0.60 6.15
C THR A 156 21.49 2.09 5.90
N SER A 157 21.64 2.55 4.64
CA SER A 157 21.41 3.95 4.29
C SER A 157 19.95 4.40 4.47
N VAL A 158 18.97 3.57 4.07
CA VAL A 158 17.54 3.87 4.24
C VAL A 158 17.17 3.93 5.72
N THR A 159 17.66 2.98 6.53
CA THR A 159 17.39 2.95 7.97
C THR A 159 18.07 4.12 8.70
N GLU A 160 19.29 4.50 8.32
CA GLU A 160 19.97 5.70 8.85
C GLU A 160 19.20 6.97 8.48
N GLN A 161 18.78 7.14 7.22
CA GLN A 161 17.99 8.29 6.80
C GLN A 161 16.64 8.35 7.52
N LEU A 162 15.96 7.21 7.66
CA LEU A 162 14.67 7.13 8.33
C LEU A 162 14.78 7.49 9.82
N THR A 163 15.81 7.00 10.51
CA THR A 163 16.05 7.34 11.91
C THR A 163 16.45 8.81 12.11
N ALA A 164 17.25 9.37 11.19
CA ALA A 164 17.58 10.80 11.18
C ALA A 164 16.33 11.67 11.00
N VAL A 165 15.51 11.38 9.99
CA VAL A 165 14.25 12.10 9.74
C VAL A 165 13.28 11.93 10.92
N GLN A 166 13.20 10.76 11.53
CA GLN A 166 12.38 10.54 12.72
C GLN A 166 12.87 11.38 13.92
N GLN A 167 14.18 11.53 14.09
CA GLN A 167 14.75 12.39 15.13
C GLN A 167 14.46 13.87 14.85
N ASP A 168 14.58 14.31 13.60
CA ASP A 168 14.27 15.68 13.19
C ASP A 168 12.81 16.01 13.47
N VAL A 169 11.87 15.13 13.09
CA VAL A 169 10.44 15.33 13.38
C VAL A 169 10.16 15.37 14.88
N LYS A 170 10.79 14.50 15.67
CA LYS A 170 10.64 14.56 17.14
C LYS A 170 11.15 15.90 17.69
N SER A 171 12.25 16.42 17.15
CA SER A 171 12.77 17.72 17.55
C SER A 171 11.83 18.86 17.17
N GLU A 172 11.25 18.83 15.96
CA GLU A 172 10.27 19.83 15.49
C GLU A 172 8.94 19.75 16.25
N VAL A 173 8.48 18.56 16.62
CA VAL A 173 7.29 18.41 17.48
C VAL A 173 7.57 19.02 18.87
N SER A 174 8.77 18.79 19.43
CA SER A 174 9.14 19.37 20.72
C SER A 174 9.32 20.89 20.67
N SER A 175 9.86 21.42 19.56
CA SER A 175 10.02 22.86 19.33
C SER A 175 8.66 23.54 19.17
N LEU A 176 7.75 22.92 18.41
CA LEU A 176 6.37 23.39 18.25
C LEU A 176 5.64 23.35 19.60
N GLN A 177 5.80 22.30 20.40
CA GLN A 177 5.21 22.23 21.74
C GLN A 177 5.71 23.36 22.64
N ALA A 178 7.02 23.62 22.69
CA ALA A 178 7.57 24.74 23.46
C ALA A 178 7.03 26.09 22.95
N PHE A 179 7.01 26.28 21.63
CA PHE A 179 6.49 27.48 20.99
C PHE A 179 5.01 27.71 21.30
N THR A 180 4.17 26.68 21.20
CA THR A 180 2.74 26.78 21.53
C THR A 180 2.51 27.16 22.99
N ILE A 181 3.25 26.57 23.93
CA ILE A 181 3.14 26.91 25.36
C ILE A 181 3.52 28.37 25.59
N GLU A 182 4.64 28.82 25.04
CA GLU A 182 5.08 30.21 25.17
C GLU A 182 4.04 31.18 24.58
N ARG A 183 3.54 30.87 23.38
CA ARG A 183 2.55 31.71 22.69
C ARG A 183 1.21 31.75 23.43
N LEU A 184 0.70 30.62 23.90
CA LEU A 184 -0.52 30.55 24.71
C LEU A 184 -0.36 31.31 26.03
N SER A 185 0.79 31.19 26.69
CA SER A 185 1.06 31.95 27.92
C SER A 185 1.08 33.47 27.68
N SER A 186 1.59 33.91 26.51
CA SER A 186 1.54 35.30 26.10
C SER A 186 0.10 35.77 25.81
N ASP A 187 -0.75 34.91 25.23
CA ASP A 187 -2.15 35.24 24.99
C ASP A 187 -2.94 35.32 26.30
N ASP A 188 -2.70 34.40 27.24
CA ASP A 188 -3.30 34.43 28.57
C ASP A 188 -2.93 35.73 29.31
N GLN A 189 -1.69 36.21 29.15
CA GLN A 189 -1.28 37.50 29.70
C GLN A 189 -2.03 38.68 29.05
N MET A 190 -2.24 38.65 27.74
CA MET A 190 -3.05 39.66 27.03
C MET A 190 -4.51 39.62 27.46
N LEU A 191 -5.11 38.42 27.53
CA LEU A 191 -6.46 38.18 28.00
C LEU A 191 -6.66 38.64 29.45
N ALA A 192 -5.68 38.42 30.33
CA ALA A 192 -5.71 38.90 31.71
C ALA A 192 -5.62 40.44 31.80
N ALA A 193 -5.08 41.12 30.79
CA ALA A 193 -5.04 42.58 30.71
C ALA A 193 -6.35 43.19 30.16
N LEU A 194 -7.13 42.45 29.36
CA LEU A 194 -8.38 42.94 28.77
C LEU A 194 -9.42 43.42 29.80
N PRO A 195 -9.68 42.74 30.94
CA PRO A 195 -10.61 43.21 31.96
C PRO A 195 -10.29 44.61 32.51
N LYS A 196 -9.00 44.96 32.61
CA LYS A 196 -8.56 46.30 33.06
C LYS A 196 -8.84 47.38 32.03
N ILE A 197 -8.91 46.99 30.76
CA ILE A 197 -9.22 47.88 29.64
C ILE A 197 -10.74 48.03 29.53
N THR A 198 -11.49 46.94 29.68
CA THR A 198 -12.96 46.96 29.60
C THR A 198 -13.62 47.61 30.82
N SER A 199 -12.99 47.60 31.99
CA SER A 199 -13.46 48.38 33.15
C SER A 199 -13.47 49.90 32.89
N ASN A 200 -12.63 50.39 31.96
CA ASN A 200 -12.64 51.80 31.55
C ASN A 200 -13.73 52.11 30.50
N ILE A 201 -14.31 51.08 29.88
CA ILE A 201 -15.39 51.18 28.87
C ILE A 201 -16.76 51.15 29.57
N GLY A 202 -16.84 50.44 30.69
CA GLY A 202 -18.03 50.34 31.54
C GLY A 202 -18.46 51.70 32.12
N THR A 203 -19.68 52.10 31.79
CA THR A 203 -20.28 53.40 32.07
C THR A 203 -20.52 53.68 33.56
N ASN A 204 -20.05 54.82 34.04
CA ASN A 204 -20.58 55.48 35.24
C ASN A 204 -22.04 55.92 34.98
N PRO A 205 -23.03 55.48 35.79
CA PRO A 205 -24.43 55.91 35.66
C PRO A 205 -24.69 57.37 36.10
N GLU A 206 -23.66 58.07 36.57
CA GLU A 206 -23.73 59.40 37.20
C GLU A 206 -24.20 60.50 36.23
N ILE A 207 -23.89 60.38 34.94
CA ILE A 207 -24.11 61.43 33.92
C ILE A 207 -25.60 61.63 33.58
N ILE A 208 -26.45 60.62 33.76
CA ILE A 208 -27.90 60.75 33.49
C ILE A 208 -28.56 61.59 34.59
N CYS A 209 -28.06 61.51 35.83
CA CYS A 209 -28.56 62.30 36.96
C CYS A 209 -28.19 63.79 36.84
N GLU A 210 -27.01 64.10 36.29
CA GLU A 210 -26.51 65.47 36.12
C GLU A 210 -27.33 66.31 35.12
N THR A 211 -27.97 65.70 34.12
CA THR A 211 -28.75 66.46 33.12
C THR A 211 -29.98 67.12 33.68
N LYS A 212 -30.78 66.36 34.43
CA LYS A 212 -31.99 66.87 35.09
C LYS A 212 -31.62 67.94 36.11
N SER A 213 -30.51 67.73 36.82
CA SER A 213 -29.96 68.72 37.74
C SER A 213 -29.52 70.00 37.02
N SER A 214 -28.80 69.91 35.90
CA SER A 214 -28.36 71.09 35.13
C SER A 214 -29.52 71.96 34.62
N ASP A 215 -30.59 71.34 34.15
CA ASP A 215 -31.81 72.03 33.71
C ASP A 215 -32.55 72.71 34.89
N GLU A 216 -32.49 72.12 36.09
CA GLU A 216 -33.02 72.71 37.31
C GLU A 216 -32.18 73.90 37.77
N TRP A 217 -30.84 73.79 37.71
CA TRP A 217 -29.93 74.90 38.01
C TRP A 217 -30.09 76.08 37.04
N CYS A 218 -30.25 75.82 35.74
CA CYS A 218 -30.51 76.88 34.76
C CYS A 218 -31.82 77.61 35.07
N ARG A 219 -32.88 76.88 35.42
CA ARG A 219 -34.16 77.48 35.87
C ARG A 219 -34.00 78.30 37.15
N ALA A 220 -33.24 77.81 38.12
CA ALA A 220 -32.94 78.56 39.34
C ALA A 220 -32.17 79.86 39.04
N ILE A 221 -31.17 79.82 38.16
CA ILE A 221 -30.38 81.00 37.77
C ILE A 221 -31.26 82.04 37.05
N ILE A 222 -32.19 81.62 36.19
CA ILE A 222 -33.16 82.54 35.56
C ILE A 222 -34.02 83.23 36.62
N SER A 223 -34.48 82.48 37.62
CA SER A 223 -35.28 83.05 38.72
C SER A 223 -34.48 84.06 39.56
N PHE A 224 -33.22 83.75 39.89
CA PHE A 224 -32.35 84.65 40.64
C PHE A 224 -31.96 85.89 39.84
N ARG A 225 -31.61 85.76 38.56
CA ARG A 225 -31.26 86.90 37.71
C ARG A 225 -32.45 87.82 37.46
N SER A 226 -33.63 87.26 37.22
CA SER A 226 -34.84 88.07 37.09
C SER A 226 -35.20 88.79 38.38
N ALA A 227 -35.03 88.15 39.55
CA ALA A 227 -35.22 88.80 40.85
C ALA A 227 -34.19 89.91 41.12
N ASP A 228 -32.91 89.69 40.80
CA ASP A 228 -31.85 90.70 40.95
C ASP A 228 -32.08 91.93 40.06
N ILE A 229 -32.42 91.71 38.78
CA ILE A 229 -32.74 92.80 37.85
C ILE A 229 -33.98 93.56 38.33
N LYS A 230 -35.03 92.87 38.77
CA LYS A 230 -36.24 93.49 39.35
C LYS A 230 -35.90 94.34 40.58
N ALA A 231 -35.09 93.81 41.50
CA ALA A 231 -34.66 94.54 42.70
C ALA A 231 -33.82 95.78 42.36
N LYS A 232 -32.96 95.71 41.34
CA LYS A 232 -32.18 96.86 40.86
C LYS A 232 -33.06 97.94 40.21
N VAL A 233 -34.03 97.53 39.40
CA VAL A 233 -35.01 98.45 38.80
C VAL A 233 -35.86 99.10 39.90
N GLU A 234 -36.29 98.35 40.91
CA GLU A 234 -37.03 98.89 42.05
C GLU A 234 -36.18 99.86 42.89
N SER A 235 -34.93 99.50 43.18
CA SER A 235 -34.01 100.36 43.93
C SER A 235 -33.70 101.66 43.20
N THR A 236 -33.48 101.61 41.87
CA THR A 236 -33.28 102.81 41.05
C THR A 236 -34.54 103.65 40.94
N TYR A 237 -35.72 103.03 40.80
CA TYR A 237 -37.01 103.74 40.83
C TYR A 237 -37.21 104.47 42.17
N GLN A 238 -36.95 103.81 43.31
CA GLN A 238 -37.04 104.42 44.63
C GLN A 238 -36.00 105.53 44.85
N LEU A 239 -34.76 105.34 44.39
CA LEU A 239 -33.71 106.36 44.48
C LEU A 239 -34.04 107.60 43.65
N ASN A 240 -34.60 107.42 42.45
CA ASN A 240 -35.05 108.52 41.60
C ASN A 240 -36.28 109.23 42.20
N LEU A 241 -37.20 108.51 42.83
CA LEU A 241 -38.31 109.11 43.58
C LEU A 241 -37.81 110.00 44.72
N LEU A 242 -36.82 109.55 45.49
CA LEU A 242 -36.22 110.31 46.59
C LEU A 242 -35.42 111.52 46.06
N SER A 243 -34.64 111.36 44.99
CA SER A 243 -33.86 112.45 44.38
C SER A 243 -34.73 113.52 43.70
N ARG A 244 -35.91 113.15 43.17
CA ARG A 244 -36.87 114.09 42.55
C ARG A 244 -37.71 114.83 43.59
N ALA A 245 -37.88 114.27 44.79
CA ALA A 245 -38.56 114.95 45.90
C ALA A 245 -37.79 116.18 46.41
N ASP A 246 -36.46 116.21 46.26
CA ASP A 246 -35.60 117.29 46.73
C ASP A 246 -35.33 118.40 45.69
N SER A 247 -35.66 118.21 44.40
CA SER A 247 -35.17 119.12 43.34
C SER A 247 -36.18 119.72 42.37
N ASP A 248 -37.45 119.31 42.30
CA ASP A 248 -38.44 120.04 41.46
C ASP A 248 -39.89 119.82 41.92
N LEU A 249 -40.43 120.76 42.70
CA LEU A 249 -41.87 120.90 42.86
C LEU A 249 -42.45 121.86 41.82
N ALA A 250 -42.96 121.24 40.75
CA ALA A 250 -44.17 121.59 40.00
C ALA A 250 -44.18 122.83 39.08
N THR A 251 -44.29 122.57 37.78
CA THR A 251 -44.98 123.45 36.82
C THR A 251 -46.09 122.75 36.01
N GLY A 252 -46.51 121.53 36.41
CA GLY A 252 -47.57 120.75 35.74
C GLY A 252 -48.85 120.61 36.58
N SER A 253 -49.99 120.43 35.92
CA SER A 253 -51.29 120.20 36.58
C SER A 253 -51.29 118.87 37.36
N ARG A 254 -51.94 118.83 38.52
CA ARG A 254 -52.01 117.63 39.38
C ARG A 254 -52.60 116.40 38.67
N GLU A 255 -53.46 116.62 37.68
CA GLU A 255 -54.02 115.55 36.84
C GLU A 255 -53.01 114.99 35.82
N GLU A 256 -52.13 115.83 35.27
CA GLU A 256 -51.08 115.40 34.34
C GLU A 256 -50.03 114.53 35.04
N LEU A 257 -49.62 114.90 36.26
CA LEU A 257 -48.68 114.12 37.07
C LEU A 257 -49.24 112.75 37.50
N LEU A 258 -50.56 112.65 37.70
CA LEU A 258 -51.21 111.37 38.02
C LEU A 258 -51.35 110.46 36.80
N ALA A 259 -51.57 111.05 35.61
CA ALA A 259 -51.57 110.32 34.35
C ALA A 259 -50.17 109.80 34.01
N GLU A 260 -49.14 110.66 34.12
CA GLU A 260 -47.72 110.30 33.91
C GLU A 260 -47.29 109.18 34.86
N LYS A 261 -47.65 109.25 36.15
CA LYS A 261 -47.38 108.19 37.12
C LYS A 261 -48.01 106.85 36.74
N LYS A 262 -49.24 106.87 36.23
CA LYS A 262 -49.97 105.65 35.85
C LYS A 262 -49.40 105.03 34.58
N GLU A 263 -48.99 105.86 33.62
CA GLU A 263 -48.29 105.43 32.41
C GLU A 263 -46.93 104.80 32.75
N LEU A 264 -46.11 105.46 33.57
CA LEU A 264 -44.83 104.93 34.06
C LEU A 264 -44.98 103.61 34.83
N GLN A 265 -46.07 103.45 35.59
CA GLN A 265 -46.35 102.19 36.28
C GLN A 265 -46.72 101.07 35.29
N GLY A 266 -47.46 101.38 34.23
CA GLY A 266 -47.77 100.43 33.15
C GLY A 266 -46.53 100.01 32.35
N GLU A 267 -45.63 100.96 32.07
CA GLU A 267 -44.33 100.68 31.45
C GLU A 267 -43.44 99.80 32.36
N LEU A 268 -43.45 100.06 33.67
CA LEU A 268 -42.71 99.26 34.65
C LEU A 268 -43.24 97.82 34.75
N GLU A 269 -44.56 97.62 34.73
CA GLU A 269 -45.18 96.30 34.70
C GLU A 269 -44.84 95.54 33.41
N THR A 270 -44.81 96.24 32.28
CA THR A 270 -44.38 95.70 30.98
C THR A 270 -42.90 95.29 31.03
N LEU A 271 -42.03 96.15 31.57
CA LEU A 271 -40.61 95.86 31.77
C LEU A 271 -40.41 94.64 32.68
N TYR A 272 -41.18 94.50 33.76
CA TYR A 272 -41.11 93.34 34.64
C TYR A 272 -41.55 92.02 33.99
N ALA A 273 -42.45 92.06 33.00
CA ALA A 273 -42.81 90.90 32.20
C ALA A 273 -41.68 90.53 31.22
N GLU A 274 -41.05 91.53 30.58
CA GLU A 274 -39.98 91.31 29.61
C GLU A 274 -38.68 90.82 30.26
N ILE A 275 -38.32 91.30 31.47
CA ILE A 275 -37.10 90.91 32.20
C ILE A 275 -36.97 89.39 32.34
N ALA A 276 -38.08 88.67 32.58
CA ALA A 276 -38.05 87.22 32.70
C ALA A 276 -37.68 86.53 31.38
N SER A 277 -38.25 87.01 30.26
CA SER A 277 -37.99 86.47 28.92
C SER A 277 -36.56 86.75 28.44
N VAL A 278 -36.03 87.94 28.72
CA VAL A 278 -34.66 88.32 28.39
C VAL A 278 -33.66 87.55 29.26
N ALA A 279 -33.92 87.43 30.57
CA ALA A 279 -33.09 86.63 31.47
C ALA A 279 -33.04 85.15 31.05
N GLN A 280 -34.16 84.59 30.58
CA GLN A 280 -34.22 83.25 30.01
C GLN A 280 -33.35 83.14 28.76
N MET A 281 -33.50 84.05 27.79
CA MET A 281 -32.71 84.04 26.56
C MET A 281 -31.20 84.13 26.83
N VAL A 282 -30.78 84.99 27.76
CA VAL A 282 -29.37 85.15 28.14
C VAL A 282 -28.83 83.88 28.80
N VAL A 283 -29.57 83.25 29.71
CA VAL A 283 -29.14 82.00 30.35
C VAL A 283 -29.14 80.83 29.36
N GLU A 284 -30.09 80.79 28.43
CA GLU A 284 -30.15 79.79 27.37
C GLU A 284 -28.88 79.86 26.49
N HIS A 285 -28.51 81.06 26.05
CA HIS A 285 -27.35 81.28 25.18
C HIS A 285 -26.00 81.16 25.92
N ASP A 286 -25.87 81.77 27.10
CA ASP A 286 -24.57 81.86 27.79
C ASP A 286 -24.19 80.60 28.56
N LEU A 287 -25.18 79.85 29.05
CA LEU A 287 -24.95 78.72 29.96
C LEU A 287 -25.46 77.41 29.37
N ARG A 288 -26.72 77.36 28.94
CA ARG A 288 -27.37 76.10 28.56
C ARG A 288 -26.87 75.53 27.25
N GLU A 289 -26.78 76.33 26.19
CA GLU A 289 -26.24 75.90 24.90
C GLU A 289 -24.77 75.42 25.00
N PRO A 290 -23.84 76.15 25.63
CA PRO A 290 -22.47 75.69 25.81
C PRO A 290 -22.38 74.40 26.63
N LEU A 291 -23.17 74.26 27.69
CA LEU A 291 -23.19 73.06 28.53
C LEU A 291 -23.70 71.83 27.77
N LEU A 292 -24.73 72.01 26.93
CA LEU A 292 -25.24 70.95 26.09
C LEU A 292 -24.22 70.56 25.00
N ARG A 293 -23.54 71.54 24.38
CA ARG A 293 -22.49 71.29 23.38
C ARG A 293 -21.28 70.57 23.97
N THR A 294 -20.79 70.97 25.15
CA THR A 294 -19.66 70.29 25.81
C THR A 294 -20.03 68.88 26.23
N LYS A 295 -21.27 68.67 26.69
CA LYS A 295 -21.79 67.35 27.01
C LYS A 295 -21.87 66.45 25.78
N MET A 296 -22.49 66.92 24.69
CA MET A 296 -22.56 66.16 23.44
C MET A 296 -21.16 65.78 22.95
N ARG A 297 -20.22 66.74 22.97
CA ARG A 297 -18.82 66.49 22.60
C ARG A 297 -18.15 65.44 23.50
N SER A 298 -18.38 65.50 24.81
CA SER A 298 -17.86 64.51 25.76
C SER A 298 -18.47 63.13 25.54
N GLU A 299 -19.77 63.05 25.25
CA GLU A 299 -20.46 61.80 24.93
C GLU A 299 -19.93 61.19 23.63
N ASP A 300 -19.69 62.00 22.59
CA ASP A 300 -19.16 61.52 21.33
C ASP A 300 -17.70 61.08 21.45
N GLN A 301 -16.86 61.82 22.19
CA GLN A 301 -15.50 61.39 22.52
C GLN A 301 -15.50 60.08 23.32
N ARG A 302 -16.44 59.90 24.25
CA ARG A 302 -16.59 58.65 25.00
C ARG A 302 -17.00 57.51 24.08
N LYS A 303 -17.99 57.71 23.19
CA LYS A 303 -18.40 56.69 22.22
C LYS A 303 -17.26 56.32 21.28
N GLU A 304 -16.49 57.30 20.80
CA GLU A 304 -15.33 57.08 19.95
C GLU A 304 -14.25 56.27 20.68
N ALA A 305 -13.94 56.63 21.93
CA ALA A 305 -13.02 55.86 22.77
C ALA A 305 -13.55 54.44 23.02
N GLN A 306 -14.83 54.27 23.35
CA GLN A 306 -15.46 52.96 23.53
C GLN A 306 -15.36 52.12 22.25
N TRP A 307 -15.63 52.71 21.08
CA TRP A 307 -15.53 52.04 19.80
C TRP A 307 -14.08 51.66 19.45
N ALA A 308 -13.13 52.55 19.69
CA ALA A 308 -11.70 52.28 19.49
C ALA A 308 -11.23 51.12 20.40
N TRP A 309 -11.66 51.11 21.66
CA TRP A 309 -11.36 50.01 22.58
C TRP A 309 -12.02 48.70 22.17
N LEU A 310 -13.30 48.71 21.79
CA LEU A 310 -13.98 47.51 21.29
C LEU A 310 -13.31 46.96 20.03
N THR A 311 -12.89 47.84 19.13
CA THR A 311 -12.14 47.48 17.92
C THR A 311 -10.77 46.88 18.27
N TYR A 312 -10.09 47.42 19.29
CA TYR A 312 -8.86 46.85 19.81
C TYR A 312 -9.08 45.46 20.40
N VAL A 313 -10.13 45.25 21.21
CA VAL A 313 -10.46 43.92 21.75
C VAL A 313 -10.80 42.94 20.62
N LEU A 314 -11.60 43.35 19.64
CA LEU A 314 -11.94 42.49 18.51
C LEU A 314 -10.72 42.11 17.67
N SER A 315 -9.85 43.09 17.36
CA SER A 315 -8.63 42.84 16.58
C SER A 315 -7.61 41.96 17.32
N THR A 316 -7.49 42.11 18.64
CA THR A 316 -6.63 41.23 19.45
C THR A 316 -7.18 39.81 19.52
N LEU A 317 -8.48 39.63 19.72
CA LEU A 317 -9.12 38.30 19.65
C LEU A 317 -8.94 37.66 18.27
N GLN A 318 -9.19 38.40 17.19
CA GLN A 318 -9.00 37.91 15.83
C GLN A 318 -7.54 37.53 15.54
N PHE A 319 -6.58 38.33 16.03
CA PHE A 319 -5.16 38.01 15.93
C PHE A 319 -4.81 36.71 16.65
N MET A 320 -5.32 36.51 17.88
CA MET A 320 -5.11 35.27 18.64
C MET A 320 -5.74 34.06 17.92
N THR A 321 -6.95 34.18 17.38
CA THR A 321 -7.61 33.12 16.59
C THR A 321 -6.81 32.75 15.34
N ASN A 322 -6.46 33.73 14.50
CA ASN A 322 -5.68 33.47 13.28
C ASN A 322 -4.33 32.80 13.57
N ARG A 323 -3.71 33.17 14.70
CA ARG A 323 -2.46 32.59 15.15
C ARG A 323 -2.63 31.15 15.64
N LEU A 324 -3.72 30.86 16.37
CA LEU A 324 -4.07 29.49 16.77
C LEU A 324 -4.36 28.61 15.56
N ASP A 325 -5.06 29.13 14.55
CA ASP A 325 -5.32 28.41 13.30
C ASP A 325 -4.02 28.08 12.56
N ALA A 326 -3.07 29.02 12.48
CA ALA A 326 -1.76 28.80 11.86
C ALA A 326 -0.93 27.74 12.61
N ILE A 327 -0.91 27.79 13.95
CA ILE A 327 -0.28 26.77 14.79
C ILE A 327 -0.95 25.40 14.60
N GLY A 328 -2.29 25.39 14.52
CA GLY A 328 -3.08 24.19 14.28
C GLY A 328 -2.77 23.53 12.94
N ALA A 329 -2.64 24.32 11.87
CA ALA A 329 -2.26 23.85 10.55
C ALA A 329 -0.86 23.21 10.56
N LEU A 330 0.13 23.89 11.16
CA LEU A 330 1.50 23.35 11.31
C LEU A 330 1.52 22.04 12.13
N ALA A 331 0.72 21.96 13.20
CA ALA A 331 0.60 20.75 14.00
C ALA A 331 -0.02 19.59 13.21
N GLN A 332 -1.04 19.87 12.38
CA GLN A 332 -1.67 18.88 11.50
C GLN A 332 -0.70 18.36 10.44
N GLU A 333 0.07 19.25 9.80
CA GLU A 333 1.09 18.88 8.82
C GLU A 333 2.17 17.98 9.44
N LEU A 334 2.73 18.36 10.59
CA LEU A 334 3.73 17.55 11.30
C LEU A 334 3.16 16.19 11.74
N ASN A 335 1.92 16.14 12.21
CA ASN A 335 1.28 14.88 12.60
C ASN A 335 1.04 13.98 11.37
N SER A 336 0.59 14.54 10.25
CA SER A 336 0.42 13.79 9.01
C SER A 336 1.75 13.22 8.50
N PHE A 337 2.83 14.01 8.60
CA PHE A 337 4.18 13.59 8.25
C PHE A 337 4.70 12.50 9.19
N GLN A 338 4.48 12.65 10.50
CA GLN A 338 4.83 11.63 11.49
C GLN A 338 4.09 10.32 11.22
N LYS A 339 2.80 10.36 10.86
CA LYS A 339 2.03 9.16 10.50
C LYS A 339 2.61 8.48 9.26
N ALA A 340 2.90 9.25 8.20
CA ALA A 340 3.51 8.72 6.99
C ALA A 340 4.89 8.08 7.28
N LEU A 341 5.71 8.70 8.14
CA LEU A 341 6.97 8.10 8.58
C LEU A 341 6.79 6.81 9.37
N THR A 342 5.79 6.74 10.25
CA THR A 342 5.51 5.49 10.99
C THR A 342 5.04 4.37 10.07
N GLU A 343 4.27 4.71 9.02
CA GLU A 343 3.84 3.75 8.00
C GLU A 343 5.03 3.25 7.18
N ILE A 344 5.87 4.16 6.66
CA ILE A 344 7.11 3.80 5.96
C ILE A 344 8.01 2.94 6.86
N ASN A 345 8.15 3.28 8.14
CA ASN A 345 8.95 2.49 9.06
C ASN A 345 8.36 1.10 9.29
N SER A 346 7.03 0.97 9.31
CA SER A 346 6.37 -0.33 9.42
C SER A 346 6.54 -1.19 8.17
N THR A 347 6.47 -0.61 6.96
CA THR A 347 6.66 -1.34 5.70
C THR A 347 8.11 -1.79 5.55
N VAL A 348 9.06 -0.90 5.84
CA VAL A 348 10.50 -1.18 5.90
C VAL A 348 10.75 -2.33 6.88
N SER A 349 10.21 -2.25 8.10
CA SER A 349 10.36 -3.33 9.09
C SER A 349 9.74 -4.67 8.65
N SER A 350 8.59 -4.67 7.95
CA SER A 350 8.00 -5.92 7.44
C SER A 350 8.83 -6.57 6.34
N GLU A 351 9.42 -5.78 5.43
CA GLU A 351 10.26 -6.32 4.35
C GLU A 351 11.55 -6.97 4.87
N THR A 352 12.07 -6.55 6.03
CA THR A 352 13.22 -7.24 6.66
C THR A 352 12.91 -8.61 7.21
N MET A 353 11.69 -8.82 7.71
CA MET A 353 11.31 -10.09 8.32
C MET A 353 11.14 -11.16 7.24
N ASP A 354 10.65 -10.77 6.05
CA ASP A 354 10.45 -11.69 4.93
C ASP A 354 11.76 -12.05 4.21
N SER A 355 12.75 -11.16 4.14
CA SER A 355 14.03 -11.43 3.46
C SER A 355 14.96 -12.40 4.20
N VAL A 356 14.86 -12.50 5.53
CA VAL A 356 15.65 -13.45 6.34
C VAL A 356 15.13 -14.90 6.20
N SER A 357 13.86 -15.09 5.83
CA SER A 357 13.24 -16.41 5.72
C SER A 357 13.48 -17.13 4.37
N GLU A 358 13.99 -16.46 3.34
CA GLU A 358 14.12 -17.04 1.98
C GLU A 358 15.53 -17.55 1.63
N SER A 359 16.38 -17.83 2.63
CA SER A 359 17.70 -18.42 2.43
C SER A 359 17.66 -19.94 2.17
N GLN A 360 16.98 -20.38 1.10
CA GLN A 360 17.19 -21.71 0.50
C GLN A 360 17.81 -21.58 -0.90
N PRO A 361 18.92 -22.29 -1.21
CA PRO A 361 19.58 -22.16 -2.49
C PRO A 361 18.88 -23.03 -3.55
N VAL A 362 18.04 -22.40 -4.39
CA VAL A 362 17.54 -23.03 -5.62
C VAL A 362 18.55 -22.78 -6.77
N PRO A 363 18.96 -23.81 -7.54
CA PRO A 363 19.90 -23.63 -8.65
C PRO A 363 19.15 -23.17 -9.89
N THR A 364 19.08 -21.85 -10.13
CA THR A 364 18.48 -21.31 -11.36
C THR A 364 19.50 -21.22 -12.50
N LYS A 365 19.12 -21.85 -13.62
CA LYS A 365 19.83 -21.79 -14.90
C LYS A 365 19.74 -20.37 -15.46
N ARG A 366 20.88 -19.67 -15.53
CA ARG A 366 21.09 -18.46 -16.33
C ARG A 366 20.61 -18.65 -17.79
N VAL A 367 19.71 -17.78 -18.22
CA VAL A 367 19.54 -17.39 -19.63
C VAL A 367 20.26 -16.05 -19.83
N SER A 368 21.18 -16.02 -20.79
CA SER A 368 21.88 -14.82 -21.23
C SER A 368 20.97 -13.97 -22.10
N ALA A 369 20.59 -12.78 -21.64
CA ALA A 369 20.09 -11.71 -22.49
C ALA A 369 21.06 -10.54 -22.42
N SER A 370 21.70 -10.27 -23.55
CA SER A 370 22.62 -9.16 -23.76
C SER A 370 21.82 -7.86 -23.83
N PHE A 371 21.88 -7.03 -22.78
CA PHE A 371 21.42 -5.64 -22.86
C PHE A 371 22.59 -4.77 -23.32
N LYS A 372 22.46 -4.25 -24.54
CA LYS A 372 23.32 -3.18 -25.04
C LYS A 372 23.09 -1.95 -24.19
N SER A 373 24.16 -1.39 -23.64
CA SER A 373 24.13 -0.10 -22.96
C SER A 373 23.72 0.99 -23.94
N LEU A 374 22.66 1.71 -23.62
CA LEU A 374 22.38 3.02 -24.22
C LEU A 374 23.01 4.07 -23.33
N ILE A 375 24.22 4.47 -23.72
CA ILE A 375 24.88 5.68 -23.25
C ILE A 375 24.02 6.85 -23.77
N SER A 376 23.40 7.58 -22.85
CA SER A 376 22.69 8.82 -23.17
C SER A 376 23.71 9.97 -23.35
N PRO A 377 23.64 10.79 -24.41
CA PRO A 377 24.52 11.95 -24.55
C PRO A 377 24.01 13.13 -23.70
N PRO A 378 24.90 14.01 -23.21
CA PRO A 378 24.47 15.23 -22.52
C PRO A 378 23.93 16.23 -23.55
N PHE A 379 22.61 16.43 -23.58
CA PHE A 379 22.01 17.48 -24.41
C PHE A 379 22.19 18.84 -23.74
N ARG A 380 22.84 19.73 -24.49
CA ARG A 380 23.21 21.10 -24.15
C ARG A 380 21.97 22.00 -24.18
N ALA A 381 21.76 22.75 -23.11
CA ALA A 381 20.73 23.79 -23.01
C ALA A 381 20.84 24.83 -24.15
N ARG A 382 19.70 25.18 -24.74
CA ARG A 382 19.49 26.48 -25.42
C ARG A 382 18.32 27.17 -24.72
N PRO A 383 18.43 28.47 -24.39
CA PRO A 383 17.32 29.21 -23.81
C PRO A 383 16.43 29.71 -24.94
N VAL A 384 15.16 29.31 -24.94
CA VAL A 384 14.09 30.01 -25.65
C VAL A 384 12.95 30.25 -24.67
N GLU A 385 12.41 31.44 -24.73
CA GLU A 385 11.56 32.10 -23.76
C GLU A 385 10.16 31.46 -23.61
N LYS A 386 9.78 31.25 -22.34
CA LYS A 386 8.43 31.37 -21.72
C LYS A 386 7.30 30.40 -22.11
N ALA A 387 7.00 29.51 -21.15
CA ALA A 387 5.81 29.64 -20.29
C ALA A 387 6.27 29.39 -18.84
N GLN A 388 6.04 30.34 -17.93
CA GLN A 388 6.52 30.22 -16.54
C GLN A 388 5.64 29.23 -15.76
N LEU A 389 5.87 27.92 -15.94
CA LEU A 389 5.34 26.92 -15.01
C LEU A 389 6.15 26.97 -13.70
N PRO A 390 5.50 26.89 -12.53
CA PRO A 390 6.18 26.81 -11.24
C PRO A 390 7.23 25.68 -11.24
N MET A 391 8.39 25.94 -10.62
CA MET A 391 9.56 25.04 -10.60
C MET A 391 9.21 23.62 -10.13
N VAL A 392 8.30 23.51 -9.17
CA VAL A 392 7.77 22.24 -8.65
C VAL A 392 7.10 21.40 -9.74
N VAL A 393 6.32 22.03 -10.62
CA VAL A 393 5.63 21.32 -11.71
C VAL A 393 6.63 20.86 -12.77
N GLN A 394 7.70 21.64 -13.01
CA GLN A 394 8.76 21.25 -13.94
C GLN A 394 9.57 20.05 -13.41
N ASP A 395 9.85 20.02 -12.11
CA ASP A 395 10.54 18.88 -11.49
C ASP A 395 9.66 17.62 -11.48
N ILE A 396 8.36 17.75 -11.18
CA ILE A 396 7.41 16.62 -11.24
C ILE A 396 7.33 16.05 -12.66
N LEU A 397 7.22 16.91 -13.69
CA LEU A 397 7.19 16.46 -15.08
C LEU A 397 8.51 15.78 -15.50
N ARG A 398 9.64 16.26 -14.98
CA ARG A 398 10.96 15.66 -15.22
C ARG A 398 11.09 14.30 -14.54
N HIS A 399 10.60 14.15 -13.31
CA HIS A 399 10.51 12.87 -12.61
C HIS A 399 9.56 11.90 -13.31
N ALA A 400 8.49 12.41 -13.92
CA ALA A 400 7.59 11.65 -14.77
C ALA A 400 8.14 11.38 -16.19
N GLY A 401 9.39 11.78 -16.50
CA GLY A 401 10.02 11.57 -17.81
C GLY A 401 9.33 12.29 -18.97
N LEU A 402 8.54 13.32 -18.69
CA LEU A 402 7.82 14.13 -19.68
C LEU A 402 8.62 15.38 -20.04
N SER A 403 8.52 15.81 -21.30
CA SER A 403 9.14 17.06 -21.75
C SER A 403 8.60 18.23 -20.94
N THR A 404 9.45 19.16 -20.50
CA THR A 404 9.02 20.38 -19.79
C THR A 404 8.66 21.53 -20.74
N HIS A 405 8.76 21.30 -22.04
CA HIS A 405 8.63 22.33 -23.07
C HIS A 405 7.28 22.20 -23.77
N TYR A 406 6.24 22.78 -23.16
CA TYR A 406 4.90 22.88 -23.76
C TYR A 406 4.53 24.34 -23.97
N GLU A 407 4.06 24.67 -25.18
CA GLU A 407 3.61 26.02 -25.55
C GLU A 407 2.19 26.35 -25.02
N SER A 408 1.43 25.33 -24.58
CA SER A 408 0.07 25.47 -24.04
C SER A 408 -0.20 24.44 -22.93
N VAL A 409 -1.03 24.83 -21.94
CA VAL A 409 -1.49 23.96 -20.84
C VAL A 409 -2.29 22.77 -21.36
N GLU A 410 -3.08 22.95 -22.42
CA GLU A 410 -3.83 21.86 -23.07
C GLU A 410 -2.90 20.82 -23.71
N GLY A 411 -1.78 21.26 -24.28
CA GLY A 411 -0.76 20.37 -24.83
C GLY A 411 -0.05 19.55 -23.76
N MET A 412 0.20 20.15 -22.59
CA MET A 412 0.75 19.46 -21.42
C MET A 412 -0.23 18.43 -20.85
N GLN A 413 -1.51 18.78 -20.74
CA GLN A 413 -2.55 17.87 -20.26
C GLN A 413 -2.75 16.69 -21.21
N GLY A 414 -2.73 16.94 -22.52
CA GLY A 414 -2.76 15.88 -23.54
C GLY A 414 -1.56 14.94 -23.44
N ALA A 415 -0.34 15.48 -23.32
CA ALA A 415 0.86 14.67 -23.17
C ALA A 415 0.85 13.83 -21.88
N LEU A 416 0.38 14.40 -20.76
CA LEU A 416 0.23 13.69 -19.49
C LEU A 416 -0.79 12.54 -19.60
N ALA A 417 -1.94 12.77 -20.22
CA ALA A 417 -2.97 11.76 -20.43
C ALA A 417 -2.48 10.62 -21.35
N THR A 418 -1.73 10.94 -22.40
CA THR A 418 -1.13 9.90 -23.26
C THR A 418 -0.08 9.08 -22.52
N ALA A 419 0.70 9.72 -21.65
CA ALA A 419 1.76 9.05 -20.89
C ALA A 419 1.23 8.23 -19.72
N SER A 420 0.12 8.61 -19.10
CA SER A 420 -0.56 7.76 -18.11
C SER A 420 -1.13 6.52 -18.78
N LEU A 421 -1.80 6.68 -19.93
CA LEU A 421 -2.34 5.56 -20.69
C LEU A 421 -1.24 4.59 -21.17
N GLU A 422 -0.13 5.11 -21.71
CA GLU A 422 1.00 4.28 -22.13
C GLU A 422 1.58 3.48 -20.96
N ARG A 423 1.69 4.12 -19.78
CA ARG A 423 2.20 3.46 -18.57
C ARG A 423 1.25 2.39 -18.05
N ASP A 424 -0.05 2.63 -18.05
CA ASP A 424 -1.05 1.65 -17.63
C ASP A 424 -1.03 0.42 -18.54
N VAL A 425 -0.95 0.63 -19.86
CA VAL A 425 -0.80 -0.45 -20.84
C VAL A 425 0.50 -1.22 -20.61
N ARG A 426 1.61 -0.51 -20.36
CA ARG A 426 2.91 -1.14 -20.09
C ARG A 426 2.90 -1.94 -18.80
N LEU A 427 2.21 -1.44 -17.77
CA LEU A 427 2.05 -2.12 -16.48
C LEU A 427 1.19 -3.37 -16.63
N GLN A 428 0.09 -3.31 -17.38
CA GLN A 428 -0.73 -4.49 -17.70
C GLN A 428 0.06 -5.53 -18.52
N TYR A 429 0.86 -5.07 -19.49
CA TYR A 429 1.76 -5.94 -20.25
C TYR A 429 2.80 -6.61 -19.33
N HIS A 430 3.42 -5.86 -18.42
CA HIS A 430 4.36 -6.45 -17.47
C HIS A 430 3.68 -7.45 -16.54
N ARG A 431 2.49 -7.15 -16.02
CA ARG A 431 1.72 -8.09 -15.20
C ARG A 431 1.45 -9.39 -15.95
N SER A 432 0.83 -9.32 -17.13
CA SER A 432 0.53 -10.50 -17.95
C SER A 432 1.77 -11.28 -18.37
N ALA A 433 2.87 -10.60 -18.70
CA ALA A 433 4.14 -11.25 -19.03
C ALA A 433 4.76 -11.95 -17.80
N THR A 434 4.71 -11.31 -16.62
CA THR A 434 5.23 -11.92 -15.38
C THR A 434 4.39 -13.11 -14.94
N THR A 435 3.06 -13.03 -15.00
CA THR A 435 2.19 -14.17 -14.65
C THR A 435 2.44 -15.33 -15.59
N SER A 436 2.46 -15.09 -16.91
CA SER A 436 2.75 -16.14 -17.90
C SER A 436 4.15 -16.76 -17.71
N SER A 437 5.16 -15.95 -17.38
CA SER A 437 6.51 -16.45 -17.12
C SER A 437 6.58 -17.28 -15.83
N ILE A 438 5.85 -16.90 -14.77
CA ILE A 438 5.76 -17.65 -13.52
C ILE A 438 5.05 -18.97 -13.77
N ASP A 439 3.91 -18.94 -14.48
CA ASP A 439 3.13 -20.13 -14.82
C ASP A 439 3.95 -21.12 -15.65
N GLN A 440 4.69 -20.63 -16.65
CA GLN A 440 5.58 -21.48 -17.44
C GLN A 440 6.70 -22.09 -16.59
N SER A 441 7.34 -21.30 -15.72
CA SER A 441 8.39 -21.81 -14.83
C SER A 441 7.86 -22.85 -13.85
N LEU A 442 6.66 -22.65 -13.32
CA LEU A 442 5.99 -23.56 -12.40
C LEU A 442 5.59 -24.85 -13.12
N ALA A 443 5.02 -24.76 -14.32
CA ALA A 443 4.70 -25.92 -15.16
C ALA A 443 5.95 -26.74 -15.53
N GLU A 444 7.06 -26.08 -15.88
CA GLU A 444 8.33 -26.74 -16.14
C GLU A 444 8.91 -27.42 -14.89
N ALA A 445 8.82 -26.77 -13.73
CA ALA A 445 9.29 -27.33 -12.46
C ALA A 445 8.49 -28.59 -12.08
N ILE A 446 7.16 -28.51 -12.11
CA ILE A 446 6.28 -29.65 -11.80
C ILE A 446 6.45 -30.78 -12.82
N GLY A 447 6.59 -30.44 -14.11
CA GLY A 447 6.84 -31.44 -15.14
C GLY A 447 8.17 -32.17 -14.94
N ARG A 448 9.23 -31.46 -14.53
CA ARG A 448 10.53 -32.07 -14.20
C ARG A 448 10.43 -32.97 -12.98
N THR A 449 9.81 -32.51 -11.89
CA THR A 449 9.68 -33.33 -10.69
C THR A 449 8.87 -34.59 -10.95
N ASN A 450 7.79 -34.51 -11.73
CA ASN A 450 7.00 -35.68 -12.12
C ASN A 450 7.80 -36.68 -12.97
N ASN A 451 8.61 -36.18 -13.91
CA ASN A 451 9.46 -37.06 -14.73
C ASN A 451 10.56 -37.72 -13.89
N GLU A 452 11.15 -36.98 -12.94
CA GLU A 452 12.17 -37.52 -12.03
C GLU A 452 11.58 -38.55 -11.06
N THR A 453 10.39 -38.30 -10.48
CA THR A 453 9.71 -39.28 -9.63
C THR A 453 9.32 -40.54 -10.40
N GLN A 454 8.86 -40.40 -11.65
CA GLN A 454 8.57 -41.54 -12.52
C GLN A 454 9.85 -42.30 -12.91
N ALA A 455 10.96 -41.62 -13.17
CA ALA A 455 12.24 -42.26 -13.46
C ALA A 455 12.80 -43.02 -12.25
N VAL A 456 12.73 -42.42 -11.05
CA VAL A 456 13.12 -43.09 -9.79
C VAL A 456 12.22 -44.29 -9.53
N SER A 457 10.91 -44.17 -9.71
CA SER A 457 9.97 -45.29 -9.60
C SER A 457 10.32 -46.43 -10.57
N ASN A 458 10.50 -46.12 -11.86
CA ASN A 458 10.86 -47.12 -12.87
C ASN A 458 12.20 -47.81 -12.56
N ALA A 459 13.18 -47.08 -12.01
CA ALA A 459 14.44 -47.66 -11.58
C ALA A 459 14.27 -48.58 -10.36
N LEU A 460 13.44 -48.18 -9.39
CA LEU A 460 13.19 -48.93 -8.16
C LEU A 460 12.43 -50.25 -8.43
N PHE A 461 11.59 -50.29 -9.47
CA PHE A 461 10.83 -51.48 -9.90
C PHE A 461 11.40 -52.19 -11.13
N SER A 462 12.60 -51.82 -11.57
CA SER A 462 13.26 -52.44 -12.73
C SER A 462 13.53 -53.95 -12.55
N ASN A 463 13.62 -54.42 -11.31
CA ASN A 463 13.90 -55.82 -10.96
C ASN A 463 12.69 -56.60 -10.41
N THR A 464 11.49 -56.01 -10.42
CA THR A 464 10.27 -56.75 -10.01
C THR A 464 9.67 -57.52 -11.17
N VAL A 465 9.24 -58.76 -10.91
CA VAL A 465 8.76 -59.73 -11.93
C VAL A 465 7.38 -59.34 -12.51
N TYR A 466 6.73 -58.29 -12.01
CA TYR A 466 5.45 -57.80 -12.52
C TYR A 466 5.63 -56.50 -13.32
N LYS A 467 4.90 -56.40 -14.44
CA LYS A 467 5.14 -55.39 -15.47
C LYS A 467 4.78 -53.96 -15.05
N HIS A 468 3.87 -53.76 -14.08
CA HIS A 468 3.50 -52.44 -13.55
C HIS A 468 3.02 -52.51 -12.09
N ILE A 469 3.52 -51.63 -11.21
CA ILE A 469 3.00 -51.44 -9.84
C ILE A 469 2.34 -50.06 -9.77
N HIS A 470 1.01 -50.04 -9.59
CA HIS A 470 0.25 -48.82 -9.36
C HIS A 470 0.38 -48.40 -7.88
N PHE A 471 0.99 -47.24 -7.64
CA PHE A 471 1.09 -46.66 -6.29
C PHE A 471 -0.19 -45.98 -5.81
N ASN A 472 -1.04 -45.58 -6.75
CA ASN A 472 -2.30 -44.93 -6.44
C ASN A 472 -3.42 -45.96 -6.39
N SER A 473 -4.30 -45.82 -5.40
CA SER A 473 -5.54 -46.60 -5.41
C SER A 473 -6.35 -46.22 -6.65
N LYS A 474 -6.83 -47.23 -7.40
CA LYS A 474 -7.70 -47.05 -8.59
C LYS A 474 -8.87 -46.05 -8.40
N PRO A 475 -9.53 -45.92 -7.23
CA PRO A 475 -10.55 -44.88 -7.05
C PRO A 475 -9.99 -43.45 -7.02
N LEU A 476 -8.73 -43.26 -6.63
CA LEU A 476 -8.08 -41.94 -6.62
C LEU A 476 -7.74 -41.49 -8.04
N GLU A 477 -7.22 -42.39 -8.89
CA GLU A 477 -6.93 -42.08 -10.30
C GLU A 477 -8.18 -41.71 -11.09
N LEU A 478 -9.29 -42.43 -10.85
CA LEU A 478 -10.58 -42.08 -11.44
C LEU A 478 -11.04 -40.69 -10.99
N ARG A 479 -10.93 -40.38 -9.70
CA ARG A 479 -11.33 -39.07 -9.16
C ARG A 479 -10.45 -37.92 -9.66
N ILE A 480 -9.15 -38.15 -9.88
CA ILE A 480 -8.24 -37.18 -10.49
C ILE A 480 -8.61 -36.96 -11.96
N SER A 481 -8.89 -38.03 -12.70
CA SER A 481 -9.36 -37.94 -14.09
C SER A 481 -10.69 -37.21 -14.21
N ASP A 482 -11.62 -37.43 -13.29
CA ASP A 482 -12.91 -36.73 -13.25
C ASP A 482 -12.72 -35.24 -12.93
N LEU A 483 -11.78 -34.91 -12.04
CA LEU A 483 -11.46 -33.54 -11.67
C LEU A 483 -10.76 -32.80 -12.82
N ASP A 484 -9.84 -33.45 -13.53
CA ASP A 484 -9.21 -32.90 -14.75
C ASP A 484 -10.23 -32.67 -15.86
N ALA A 485 -11.21 -33.58 -16.02
CA ALA A 485 -12.31 -33.40 -16.97
C ALA A 485 -13.18 -32.20 -16.58
N ALA A 486 -13.50 -32.04 -15.29
CA ALA A 486 -14.28 -30.90 -14.78
C ALA A 486 -13.52 -29.56 -14.91
N ILE A 487 -12.20 -29.53 -14.64
CA ILE A 487 -11.38 -28.34 -14.86
C ILE A 487 -11.35 -27.96 -16.33
N ARG A 488 -11.24 -28.94 -17.24
CA ARG A 488 -11.25 -28.68 -18.68
C ARG A 488 -12.61 -28.15 -19.15
N GLU A 489 -13.71 -28.69 -18.64
CA GLU A 489 -15.06 -28.19 -18.90
C GLU A 489 -15.27 -26.76 -18.39
N ILE A 490 -14.76 -26.42 -17.19
CA ILE A 490 -14.80 -25.06 -16.65
C ILE A 490 -13.91 -24.12 -17.48
N GLY A 491 -12.72 -24.57 -17.89
CA GLY A 491 -11.81 -23.81 -18.74
C GLY A 491 -12.42 -23.49 -20.10
N ASP A 492 -13.06 -24.47 -20.74
CA ASP A 492 -13.80 -24.29 -22.00
C ASP A 492 -15.02 -23.37 -21.80
N GLY A 493 -15.69 -23.47 -20.65
CA GLY A 493 -16.76 -22.55 -20.25
C GLY A 493 -16.29 -21.11 -20.10
N ILE A 494 -15.15 -20.87 -19.43
CA ILE A 494 -14.56 -19.53 -19.26
C ILE A 494 -14.10 -18.96 -20.60
N MET A 495 -13.47 -19.76 -21.45
CA MET A 495 -13.07 -19.33 -22.79
C MET A 495 -14.27 -18.99 -23.68
N ASN A 496 -15.39 -19.71 -23.54
CA ASN A 496 -16.64 -19.38 -24.22
C ASN A 496 -17.31 -18.12 -23.65
N VAL A 497 -17.22 -17.87 -22.34
CA VAL A 497 -17.73 -16.63 -21.70
C VAL A 497 -16.90 -15.40 -22.09
N ASP A 498 -15.59 -15.54 -22.29
CA ASP A 498 -14.73 -14.44 -22.79
C ASP A 498 -14.92 -14.20 -24.30
N SER A 499 -15.31 -15.24 -25.05
CA SER A 499 -15.56 -15.16 -26.50
C SER A 499 -16.97 -14.65 -26.83
N GLU A 500 -17.95 -14.94 -25.99
CA GLU A 500 -19.25 -14.26 -26.00
C GLU A 500 -19.09 -12.90 -25.32
N GLN A 501 -18.66 -11.90 -26.09
CA GLN A 501 -18.91 -10.50 -25.74
C GLN A 501 -20.43 -10.31 -25.62
N LEU A 502 -20.97 -10.56 -24.43
CA LEU A 502 -22.33 -10.21 -24.08
C LEU A 502 -22.46 -8.70 -24.35
N PRO A 503 -23.45 -8.24 -25.14
CA PRO A 503 -23.87 -6.86 -25.08
C PRO A 503 -24.45 -6.66 -23.68
N VAL A 504 -23.60 -6.21 -22.76
CA VAL A 504 -24.00 -5.95 -21.38
C VAL A 504 -24.93 -4.75 -21.42
N ASP A 505 -26.22 -5.04 -21.32
CA ASP A 505 -27.30 -4.06 -21.18
C ASP A 505 -27.06 -3.26 -19.89
N GLU A 506 -26.65 -1.99 -20.03
CA GLU A 506 -26.20 -1.09 -18.96
C GLU A 506 -27.17 -1.07 -17.77
N ALA A 507 -28.46 -1.31 -18.01
CA ALA A 507 -29.50 -1.38 -16.99
C ALA A 507 -29.19 -2.44 -15.90
N LYS A 508 -28.71 -3.63 -16.27
CA LYS A 508 -28.44 -4.71 -15.30
C LYS A 508 -27.16 -4.48 -14.50
N VAL A 509 -26.19 -3.80 -15.09
CA VAL A 509 -24.96 -3.39 -14.40
C VAL A 509 -25.25 -2.30 -13.39
N THR A 510 -26.11 -1.33 -13.72
CA THR A 510 -26.52 -0.30 -12.75
C THR A 510 -27.35 -0.86 -11.59
N GLU A 511 -28.21 -1.87 -11.83
CA GLU A 511 -28.89 -2.59 -10.75
C GLU A 511 -27.93 -3.41 -9.88
N PHE A 512 -26.94 -4.06 -10.49
CA PHE A 512 -25.93 -4.82 -9.75
C PHE A 512 -25.05 -3.88 -8.91
N ILE A 513 -24.55 -2.79 -9.48
CA ILE A 513 -23.77 -1.79 -8.75
C ILE A 513 -24.61 -1.16 -7.64
N GLY A 514 -25.85 -0.77 -7.90
CA GLY A 514 -26.74 -0.19 -6.89
C GLY A 514 -27.07 -1.15 -5.74
N LYS A 515 -27.10 -2.47 -6.00
CA LYS A 515 -27.35 -3.48 -4.97
C LYS A 515 -26.14 -3.74 -4.07
N TRP A 516 -24.93 -3.45 -4.54
CA TRP A 516 -23.69 -3.70 -3.82
C TRP A 516 -22.94 -2.42 -3.42
N SER A 517 -23.44 -1.23 -3.78
CA SER A 517 -22.84 0.07 -3.44
C SER A 517 -23.45 0.73 -2.21
N TYR A 518 -24.15 0.00 -1.34
CA TYR A 518 -24.64 0.55 -0.07
C TYR A 518 -23.87 -0.08 1.10
N ASP A 519 -23.41 0.81 1.99
CA ASP A 519 -22.67 0.60 3.24
C ASP A 519 -21.13 0.52 3.13
N TRP A 520 -20.52 1.69 2.91
CA TRP A 520 -19.38 2.10 3.72
C TRP A 520 -19.68 3.49 4.30
N PRO A 521 -19.90 3.63 5.62
CA PRO A 521 -19.98 4.94 6.25
C PRO A 521 -18.57 5.54 6.33
N ASP A 522 -18.45 6.77 5.85
CA ASP A 522 -17.24 7.59 5.92
C ASP A 522 -16.64 7.59 7.34
N ALA A 523 -15.35 7.24 7.43
CA ALA A 523 -14.45 7.57 8.54
C ALA A 523 -13.04 7.79 7.99
#